data_AF-A0AA48M134-F1
#
_entry.id   AF-A0AA48M134-F1
#
_cell.length_a   1.000
_cell.length_b   1.000
_cell.length_c   1.000
_cell.angle_alpha   90.00
_cell.angle_beta   90.00
_cell.angle_gamma   90.00
#
_symmetry.space_group_name_H-M   'P 1'
#
loop_
_entity.id
_entity.type
_entity.pdbx_description
1 polymer ?
#
loop_
_entity_poly.entity_id
_entity_poly.type
_entity_poly.pdbx_seq_one_letter_code
_entity_poly.pdbx_strand_id
1 'polypeptide(L)'
;MSKGARARTDMTRALTRLMQALAEAGAGAAPSDLEDDVIVVLAPRNGVTVVRARLPAAAGRSAVSEGLAAWAVDGTARRLRLTEAGRAWLRRHALQDEDLDPFRAQHGDHARRALEKGAKPSLVNEAESPLAWLARRKGADGKAFLEPAQFEAGERFRRDLEQAQILQRVTASWEAPASASRRGGDAGVVVTEIAMDARKRLDRACEVVGPDLSGLLLDVCGYLKGLETVESERGWPARSGKVVLKIALGRLAGHYGIGDTASGPARAKGLLHWGAEDYRPSL
;
A
#
# COMPACT_ATOMS: atom_id res chain seq x y z
N MET A 1 -36.39 11.47 -14.95
CA MET A 1 -35.04 12.04 -15.18
C MET A 1 -35.09 12.94 -16.41
N SER A 2 -34.62 14.19 -16.33
CA SER A 2 -34.62 15.12 -17.47
C SER A 2 -33.69 14.64 -18.60
N LYS A 3 -34.04 14.94 -19.87
CA LYS A 3 -33.28 14.56 -21.08
C LYS A 3 -31.79 14.95 -20.98
N GLY A 4 -31.48 16.06 -20.32
CA GLY A 4 -30.11 16.54 -20.09
C GLY A 4 -29.31 15.72 -19.06
N ALA A 5 -29.95 15.09 -18.08
CA ALA A 5 -29.27 14.23 -17.09
C ALA A 5 -28.83 12.91 -17.75
N ARG A 6 -29.68 12.33 -18.59
CA ARG A 6 -29.38 11.10 -19.33
C ARG A 6 -28.21 11.27 -20.30
N ALA A 7 -28.21 12.36 -21.06
CA ALA A 7 -27.12 12.68 -21.99
C ALA A 7 -25.77 12.86 -21.27
N ARG A 8 -25.77 13.45 -20.07
CA ARG A 8 -24.56 13.61 -19.25
C ARG A 8 -24.03 12.26 -18.76
N THR A 9 -24.90 11.39 -18.27
CA THR A 9 -24.51 10.03 -17.83
C THR A 9 -23.98 9.18 -18.98
N ASP A 10 -24.59 9.27 -20.17
CA ASP A 10 -24.14 8.54 -21.35
C ASP A 10 -22.78 9.06 -21.83
N MET A 11 -22.51 10.37 -21.73
CA MET A 11 -21.21 10.96 -22.01
C MET A 11 -20.14 10.50 -21.02
N THR A 12 -20.42 10.52 -19.71
CA THR A 12 -19.49 10.02 -18.69
C THR A 12 -19.13 8.55 -18.94
N ARG A 13 -20.12 7.72 -19.29
CA ARG A 13 -19.88 6.31 -19.63
C ARG A 13 -19.02 6.16 -20.89
N ALA A 14 -19.25 6.97 -21.92
CA ALA A 14 -18.45 6.97 -23.14
C ALA A 14 -17.00 7.40 -22.87
N LEU A 15 -16.80 8.42 -22.04
CA LEU A 15 -15.47 8.90 -21.60
C LEU A 15 -14.73 7.81 -20.82
N THR A 16 -15.36 7.17 -19.83
CA THR A 16 -14.75 6.07 -19.07
C THR A 16 -14.32 4.92 -19.98
N ARG A 17 -15.19 4.51 -20.92
CA ARG A 17 -14.87 3.45 -21.90
C ARG A 17 -13.73 3.84 -22.83
N LEU A 18 -13.64 5.10 -23.24
CA LEU A 18 -12.52 5.61 -24.03
C LEU A 18 -11.20 5.49 -23.26
N MET A 19 -11.18 5.94 -22.00
CA MET A 19 -9.98 5.91 -21.15
C MET A 19 -9.53 4.46 -20.87
N GLN A 20 -10.48 3.55 -20.59
CA GLN A 20 -10.18 2.13 -20.41
C GLN A 20 -9.56 1.50 -21.66
N ALA A 21 -10.11 1.78 -22.85
CA ALA A 21 -9.60 1.22 -24.10
C ALA A 21 -8.22 1.78 -24.47
N LEU A 22 -7.93 3.05 -24.15
CA LEU A 22 -6.63 3.67 -24.36
C LEU A 22 -5.54 3.22 -23.36
N ALA A 23 -5.92 2.57 -22.26
CA ALA A 23 -4.98 2.08 -21.25
C ALA A 23 -4.24 0.81 -21.68
N GLU A 24 -4.73 0.12 -22.73
CA GLU A 24 -4.07 -1.05 -23.31
C GLU A 24 -2.72 -0.66 -23.95
N ALA A 25 -1.70 -1.49 -23.76
CA ALA A 25 -0.35 -1.20 -24.25
C ALA A 25 -0.35 -1.04 -25.77
N GLY A 26 0.22 0.07 -26.25
CA GLY A 26 0.23 0.39 -27.68
C GLY A 26 -1.09 0.90 -28.24
N ALA A 27 -2.15 1.02 -27.44
CA ALA A 27 -3.45 1.53 -27.91
C ALA A 27 -3.41 3.02 -28.26
N GLY A 28 -4.14 3.39 -29.31
CA GLY A 28 -4.32 4.77 -29.74
C GLY A 28 -5.66 4.96 -30.44
N ALA A 29 -6.26 6.13 -30.29
CA ALA A 29 -7.54 6.42 -30.91
C ALA A 29 -7.40 7.42 -32.07
N ALA A 30 -8.23 7.28 -33.09
CA ALA A 30 -8.29 8.19 -34.23
C ALA A 30 -9.75 8.40 -34.65
N PRO A 31 -10.10 9.53 -35.29
CA PRO A 31 -11.41 9.70 -35.90
C PRO A 31 -11.64 8.59 -36.94
N SER A 32 -12.88 8.15 -37.08
CA SER A 32 -13.24 7.17 -38.11
C SER A 32 -13.27 7.85 -39.49
N ASP A 33 -12.65 7.23 -40.50
CA ASP A 33 -12.76 7.67 -41.90
C ASP A 33 -14.05 7.16 -42.57
N LEU A 34 -14.78 6.26 -41.91
CA LEU A 34 -15.97 5.58 -42.44
C LEU A 34 -17.29 6.07 -41.83
N GLU A 35 -17.22 6.68 -40.64
CA GLU A 35 -18.39 7.07 -39.85
C GLU A 35 -18.16 8.47 -39.26
N ASP A 36 -19.08 9.39 -39.53
CA ASP A 36 -19.01 10.73 -38.97
C ASP A 36 -19.26 10.72 -37.45
N ASP A 37 -18.57 11.62 -36.74
CA ASP A 37 -18.64 11.79 -35.27
C ASP A 37 -18.34 10.52 -34.45
N VAL A 38 -17.53 9.60 -35.00
CA VAL A 38 -17.03 8.42 -34.29
C VAL A 38 -15.51 8.50 -34.10
N ILE A 39 -15.04 8.14 -32.91
CA ILE A 39 -13.64 7.87 -32.61
C ILE A 39 -13.44 6.36 -32.39
N VAL A 40 -12.42 5.82 -33.05
CA VAL A 40 -12.08 4.39 -33.02
C VAL A 40 -10.80 4.20 -32.24
N VAL A 41 -10.82 3.29 -31.26
CA VAL A 41 -9.63 2.88 -30.51
C VAL A 41 -9.04 1.63 -31.15
N LEU A 42 -7.76 1.70 -31.49
CA LEU A 42 -6.99 0.62 -32.11
C LEU A 42 -5.89 0.17 -31.14
N ALA A 43 -5.71 -1.13 -30.99
CA ALA A 43 -4.61 -1.70 -30.21
C ALA A 43 -4.02 -2.94 -30.89
N PRO A 44 -2.71 -3.20 -30.72
CA PRO A 44 -2.07 -4.41 -31.23
C PRO A 44 -2.48 -5.63 -30.38
N ARG A 45 -2.87 -6.72 -31.05
CA ARG A 45 -3.16 -8.01 -30.43
C ARG A 45 -2.57 -9.12 -31.29
N ASN A 46 -1.64 -9.91 -30.73
CA ASN A 46 -0.93 -10.99 -31.43
C ASN A 46 -0.31 -10.55 -32.77
N GLY A 47 0.27 -9.35 -32.83
CA GLY A 47 0.90 -8.81 -34.05
C GLY A 47 -0.05 -8.18 -35.08
N VAL A 48 -1.37 -8.19 -34.84
CA VAL A 48 -2.38 -7.56 -35.71
C VAL A 48 -3.03 -6.38 -34.99
N THR A 49 -3.30 -5.28 -35.70
CA THR A 49 -4.04 -4.14 -35.12
C THR A 49 -5.54 -4.39 -35.20
N VAL A 50 -6.24 -4.33 -34.06
CA VAL A 50 -7.68 -4.57 -33.98
C VAL A 50 -8.43 -3.38 -33.37
N VAL A 51 -9.70 -3.21 -33.76
CA VAL A 51 -10.61 -2.24 -33.15
C VAL A 51 -11.03 -2.72 -31.76
N ARG A 52 -10.73 -1.92 -30.73
CA ARG A 52 -11.08 -2.21 -29.33
C ARG A 52 -12.37 -1.53 -28.90
N ALA A 53 -12.63 -0.34 -29.43
CA ALA A 53 -13.85 0.41 -29.15
C ALA A 53 -14.21 1.35 -30.31
N ARG A 54 -15.51 1.55 -30.50
CA ARG A 54 -16.09 2.62 -31.30
C ARG A 54 -16.94 3.48 -30.37
N LEU A 55 -16.66 4.76 -30.31
CA LEU A 55 -17.23 5.69 -29.33
C LEU A 55 -17.57 7.02 -30.02
N PRO A 56 -18.50 7.82 -29.48
CA PRO A 56 -18.76 9.16 -30.02
C PRO A 56 -17.49 10.01 -29.97
N ALA A 57 -17.19 10.74 -31.04
CA ALA A 57 -16.01 11.61 -31.12
C ALA A 57 -16.06 12.75 -30.07
N ALA A 58 -17.27 13.10 -29.59
CA ALA A 58 -17.47 13.95 -28.43
C ALA A 58 -16.72 13.48 -27.16
N ALA A 59 -16.61 12.16 -26.94
CA ALA A 59 -15.83 11.62 -25.81
C ALA A 59 -14.33 11.91 -25.97
N GLY A 60 -13.82 11.83 -27.21
CA GLY A 60 -12.44 12.20 -27.55
C GLY A 60 -12.18 13.70 -27.34
N ARG A 61 -13.12 14.56 -27.76
CA ARG A 61 -13.06 16.00 -27.52
C ARG A 61 -13.06 16.34 -26.03
N SER A 62 -13.93 15.70 -25.25
CA SER A 62 -14.00 15.86 -23.78
C SER A 62 -12.67 15.47 -23.14
N ALA A 63 -12.14 14.29 -23.48
CA ALA A 63 -10.87 13.78 -22.96
C ALA A 63 -9.69 14.74 -23.23
N VAL A 64 -9.66 15.39 -24.40
CA VAL A 64 -8.64 16.40 -24.73
C VAL A 64 -8.86 17.68 -23.94
N SER A 65 -10.09 18.19 -23.87
CA SER A 65 -10.40 19.42 -23.13
C SER A 65 -10.14 19.32 -21.63
N GLU A 66 -10.30 18.13 -21.07
CA GLU A 66 -10.03 17.83 -19.66
C GLU A 66 -8.56 17.43 -19.39
N GLY A 67 -7.72 17.42 -20.43
CA GLY A 67 -6.30 17.05 -20.34
C GLY A 67 -6.05 15.56 -20.05
N LEU A 68 -7.05 14.70 -20.17
CA LEU A 68 -6.97 13.25 -19.92
C LEU A 68 -6.30 12.51 -21.08
N ALA A 69 -6.44 13.03 -22.30
CA ALA A 69 -5.81 12.47 -23.47
C ALA A 69 -5.20 13.58 -24.34
N ALA A 70 -4.13 13.25 -25.04
CA ALA A 70 -3.44 14.17 -25.92
C ALA A 70 -3.17 13.52 -27.27
N TRP A 71 -3.20 14.32 -28.33
CA TRP A 71 -2.83 13.84 -29.65
C TRP A 71 -1.32 13.73 -29.75
N ALA A 72 -0.84 12.53 -30.07
CA ALA A 72 0.55 12.25 -30.40
C ALA A 72 0.68 11.97 -31.91
N VAL A 73 1.83 12.36 -32.46
CA VAL A 73 2.20 12.01 -33.83
C VAL A 73 2.94 10.68 -33.79
N ASP A 74 2.46 9.71 -34.56
CA ASP A 74 2.99 8.35 -34.65
C ASP A 74 3.31 8.09 -36.12
N GLY A 75 4.53 8.46 -36.52
CA GLY A 75 4.91 8.55 -37.94
C GLY A 75 4.08 9.60 -38.69
N THR A 76 3.31 9.17 -39.69
CA THR A 76 2.40 10.04 -40.47
C THR A 76 0.99 10.13 -39.88
N ALA A 77 0.66 9.30 -38.88
CA ALA A 77 -0.69 9.23 -38.30
C ALA A 77 -0.76 10.00 -36.97
N ARG A 78 -1.87 10.72 -36.75
CA ARG A 78 -2.15 11.40 -35.48
C ARG A 78 -3.05 10.50 -34.62
N ARG A 79 -2.57 10.08 -33.46
CA ARG A 79 -3.30 9.19 -32.54
C ARG A 79 -3.48 9.84 -31.18
N LEU A 80 -4.69 9.77 -30.65
CA LEU A 80 -5.01 10.18 -29.30
C LEU A 80 -4.49 9.11 -28.32
N ARG A 81 -3.72 9.54 -27.32
CA ARG A 81 -3.09 8.70 -26.29
C ARG A 81 -3.42 9.23 -24.90
N LEU A 82 -3.38 8.37 -23.88
CA LEU A 82 -3.55 8.79 -22.48
C LEU A 82 -2.38 9.66 -22.01
N THR A 83 -2.71 10.76 -21.33
CA THR A 83 -1.75 11.55 -20.55
C THR A 83 -1.53 10.90 -19.18
N GLU A 84 -0.58 11.44 -18.40
CA GLU A 84 -0.44 11.06 -17.00
C GLU A 84 -1.70 11.39 -16.18
N ALA A 85 -2.31 12.56 -16.43
CA ALA A 85 -3.57 12.95 -15.81
C ALA A 85 -4.72 11.99 -16.16
N GLY A 86 -4.79 11.51 -17.41
CA GLY A 86 -5.75 10.48 -17.83
C GLY A 86 -5.53 9.14 -17.15
N ARG A 87 -4.27 8.70 -17.02
CA ARG A 87 -3.93 7.47 -16.26
C ARG A 87 -4.34 7.60 -14.80
N ALA A 88 -4.09 8.75 -14.17
CA ALA A 88 -4.51 9.03 -12.79
C ALA A 88 -6.04 9.10 -12.65
N TRP A 89 -6.74 9.72 -13.61
CA TRP A 89 -8.20 9.76 -13.66
C TRP A 89 -8.80 8.36 -13.79
N LEU A 90 -8.23 7.50 -14.63
CA LEU A 90 -8.68 6.13 -14.81
C LEU A 90 -8.50 5.30 -13.54
N ARG A 91 -7.38 5.45 -12.82
CA ARG A 91 -7.18 4.80 -11.52
C ARG A 91 -8.27 5.21 -10.52
N ARG A 92 -8.67 6.50 -10.49
CA ARG A 92 -9.76 7.00 -9.63
C ARG A 92 -11.13 6.44 -10.01
N HIS A 93 -11.42 6.28 -11.30
CA HIS A 93 -12.75 5.86 -11.78
C HIS A 93 -12.91 4.35 -11.98
N ALA A 94 -11.82 3.59 -12.16
CA ALA A 94 -11.85 2.12 -12.18
C ALA A 94 -12.11 1.51 -10.79
N LEU A 95 -11.94 2.30 -9.73
CA LEU A 95 -12.13 1.93 -8.33
C LEU A 95 -13.48 2.41 -7.74
N GLN A 96 -14.47 2.75 -8.58
CA GLN A 96 -15.85 2.94 -8.12
C GLN A 96 -16.49 1.59 -7.75
N ASP A 97 -15.94 0.94 -6.73
CA ASP A 97 -16.64 0.07 -5.77
C ASP A 97 -17.04 0.99 -4.61
N GLU A 98 -18.28 0.86 -4.10
CA GLU A 98 -18.90 1.81 -3.16
C GLU A 98 -18.20 1.97 -1.79
N ASP A 99 -17.14 1.20 -1.50
CA ASP A 99 -16.55 1.06 -0.17
C ASP A 99 -15.18 1.74 0.05
N LEU A 100 -14.64 2.50 -0.91
CA LEU A 100 -13.35 3.20 -0.74
C LEU A 100 -13.37 4.69 -1.06
N ASP A 101 -12.86 5.47 -0.12
CA ASP A 101 -12.54 6.89 -0.29
C ASP A 101 -11.51 7.07 -1.43
N PRO A 102 -11.83 7.86 -2.49
CA PRO A 102 -10.93 8.17 -3.59
C PRO A 102 -9.56 8.72 -3.16
N PHE A 103 -9.47 9.37 -2.00
CA PHE A 103 -8.21 9.88 -1.44
C PHE A 103 -7.31 8.75 -0.90
N ARG A 104 -7.89 7.66 -0.39
CA ARG A 104 -7.12 6.48 0.07
C ARG A 104 -6.65 5.61 -1.09
N ALA A 105 -7.42 5.59 -2.18
CA ALA A 105 -7.09 4.86 -3.40
C ALA A 105 -5.85 5.42 -4.13
N GLN A 106 -5.57 6.73 -4.02
CA GLN A 106 -4.40 7.36 -4.66
C GLN A 106 -3.08 7.20 -3.88
N HIS A 107 -3.14 6.88 -2.58
CA HIS A 107 -1.97 6.79 -1.70
C HIS A 107 -1.65 5.35 -1.24
N GLY A 108 -2.40 4.35 -1.69
CA GLY A 108 -2.17 2.94 -1.38
C GLY A 108 -1.93 2.12 -2.64
N ASP A 109 -1.15 1.04 -2.51
CA ASP A 109 -0.92 0.08 -3.59
C ASP A 109 -1.97 -1.02 -3.47
N HIS A 110 -3.11 -0.90 -4.15
CA HIS A 110 -4.27 -1.78 -3.89
C HIS A 110 -4.36 -2.91 -4.91
N ALA A 111 -4.46 -4.16 -4.44
CA ALA A 111 -4.70 -5.34 -5.26
C ALA A 111 -5.89 -6.17 -4.75
N ARG A 112 -6.68 -6.75 -5.66
CA ARG A 112 -7.74 -7.70 -5.29
C ARG A 112 -7.13 -9.07 -5.03
N ARG A 113 -7.13 -9.54 -3.79
CA ARG A 113 -6.69 -10.89 -3.43
C ARG A 113 -7.79 -11.65 -2.69
N ALA A 114 -7.95 -12.91 -3.04
CA ALA A 114 -8.63 -13.88 -2.19
C ALA A 114 -7.64 -14.28 -1.10
N LEU A 115 -7.90 -13.85 0.14
CA LEU A 115 -7.02 -14.08 1.28
C LEU A 115 -7.26 -15.43 1.97
N GLU A 116 -8.35 -16.09 1.60
CA GLU A 116 -8.68 -17.46 1.98
C GLU A 116 -9.18 -18.19 0.73
N LYS A 117 -8.82 -19.47 0.57
CA LYS A 117 -9.37 -20.31 -0.50
C LYS A 117 -10.90 -20.36 -0.44
N GLY A 118 -11.56 -19.77 -1.44
CA GLY A 118 -13.02 -19.69 -1.55
C GLY A 118 -13.65 -18.40 -1.00
N ALA A 119 -12.85 -17.49 -0.43
CA ALA A 119 -13.34 -16.15 -0.09
C ALA A 119 -13.47 -15.27 -1.34
N LYS A 120 -14.44 -14.35 -1.31
CA LYS A 120 -14.57 -13.33 -2.35
C LYS A 120 -13.28 -12.47 -2.38
N PRO A 121 -12.70 -12.19 -3.55
CA PRO A 121 -11.55 -11.32 -3.66
C PRO A 121 -11.84 -9.97 -3.01
N SER A 122 -11.04 -9.60 -2.02
CA SER A 122 -11.15 -8.32 -1.32
C SER A 122 -10.03 -7.39 -1.75
N LEU A 123 -10.29 -6.08 -1.77
CA LEU A 123 -9.28 -5.10 -2.10
C LEU A 123 -8.34 -4.93 -0.89
N VAL A 124 -7.07 -5.23 -1.10
CA VAL A 124 -6.02 -5.20 -0.07
C VAL A 124 -5.00 -4.17 -0.49
N ASN A 125 -4.62 -3.28 0.42
CA ASN A 125 -3.47 -2.42 0.20
C ASN A 125 -2.21 -3.27 0.42
N GLU A 126 -1.49 -3.60 -0.65
CA GLU A 126 -0.22 -4.32 -0.63
C GLU A 126 0.86 -3.55 0.13
N ALA A 127 0.74 -2.22 0.25
CA ALA A 127 1.60 -1.42 1.12
C ALA A 127 1.14 -1.42 2.59
N GLU A 128 0.00 -2.04 2.92
CA GLU A 128 -0.48 -2.19 4.28
C GLU A 128 0.04 -3.49 4.90
N SER A 129 0.43 -3.42 6.18
CA SER A 129 0.93 -4.57 6.94
C SER A 129 -0.14 -5.68 7.02
N PRO A 130 0.17 -6.97 6.78
CA PRO A 130 -0.77 -8.09 6.96
C PRO A 130 -1.40 -8.12 8.36
N LEU A 131 -0.72 -7.55 9.36
CA LEU A 131 -1.22 -7.40 10.71
C LEU A 131 -2.40 -6.44 10.81
N ALA A 132 -2.42 -5.36 10.02
CA ALA A 132 -3.48 -4.36 10.06
C ALA A 132 -4.82 -4.95 9.59
N TRP A 133 -4.78 -5.84 8.60
CA TRP A 133 -5.96 -6.59 8.18
C TRP A 133 -6.43 -7.57 9.27
N LEU A 134 -5.50 -8.33 9.85
CA LEU A 134 -5.81 -9.28 10.94
C LEU A 134 -6.37 -8.59 12.19
N ALA A 135 -5.88 -7.39 12.51
CA ALA A 135 -6.34 -6.58 13.64
C ALA A 135 -7.76 -6.04 13.43
N ARG A 136 -8.14 -5.69 12.19
CA ARG A 136 -9.50 -5.22 11.86
C ARG A 136 -10.53 -6.34 11.86
N ARG A 137 -10.13 -7.58 11.58
CA ARG A 137 -11.06 -8.71 11.44
C ARG A 137 -11.60 -9.17 12.80
N LYS A 138 -12.92 -9.16 12.92
CA LYS A 138 -13.64 -9.69 14.08
C LYS A 138 -13.94 -11.18 13.88
N GLY A 139 -13.80 -11.95 14.95
CA GLY A 139 -14.19 -13.35 15.02
C GLY A 139 -15.71 -13.53 15.09
N ALA A 140 -16.16 -14.78 15.16
CA ALA A 140 -17.58 -15.12 15.36
C ALA A 140 -18.14 -14.60 16.69
N ASP A 141 -17.25 -14.36 17.66
CA ASP A 141 -17.51 -13.75 18.97
C ASP A 141 -17.50 -12.20 18.94
N GLY A 142 -17.31 -11.60 17.76
CA GLY A 142 -17.28 -10.13 17.58
C GLY A 142 -15.99 -9.46 18.08
N LYS A 143 -15.03 -10.21 18.61
CA LYS A 143 -13.75 -9.68 19.11
C LYS A 143 -12.69 -9.66 18.01
N ALA A 144 -11.78 -8.68 18.08
CA ALA A 144 -10.62 -8.64 17.19
C ALA A 144 -9.75 -9.87 17.43
N PHE A 145 -9.18 -10.43 16.34
CA PHE A 145 -8.34 -11.62 16.48
C PHE A 145 -7.04 -11.32 17.24
N LEU A 146 -6.39 -10.20 16.89
CA LEU A 146 -5.21 -9.69 17.58
C LEU A 146 -5.62 -8.69 18.66
N GLU A 147 -4.98 -8.81 19.81
CA GLU A 147 -5.08 -7.79 20.85
C GLU A 147 -4.31 -6.52 20.43
N PRO A 148 -4.66 -5.33 20.94
CA PRO A 148 -3.95 -4.09 20.63
C PRO A 148 -2.44 -4.19 20.89
N ALA A 149 -2.08 -4.81 22.01
CA ALA A 149 -0.68 -5.05 22.37
C ALA A 149 0.06 -5.94 21.36
N GLN A 150 -0.60 -7.00 20.86
CA GLN A 150 -0.02 -7.91 19.87
C GLN A 150 0.18 -7.21 18.52
N PHE A 151 -0.78 -6.37 18.12
CA PHE A 151 -0.68 -5.58 16.90
C PHE A 151 0.47 -4.57 16.97
N GLU A 152 0.53 -3.78 18.05
CA GLU A 152 1.59 -2.77 18.21
C GLU A 152 2.98 -3.40 18.35
N ALA A 153 3.08 -4.57 19.00
CA ALA A 153 4.34 -5.32 19.07
C ALA A 153 4.83 -5.74 17.68
N GLY A 154 3.94 -6.25 16.82
CA GLY A 154 4.27 -6.61 15.45
C GLY A 154 4.64 -5.40 14.59
N GLU A 155 3.94 -4.28 14.73
CA GLU A 155 4.27 -3.03 14.04
C GLU A 155 5.60 -2.44 14.52
N ARG A 156 5.90 -2.51 15.81
CA ARG A 156 7.21 -2.13 16.36
C ARG A 156 8.34 -2.99 15.78
N PHE A 157 8.14 -4.30 15.71
CA PHE A 157 9.11 -5.21 15.09
C PHE A 157 9.34 -4.90 13.62
N ARG A 158 8.28 -4.56 12.87
CA ARG A 158 8.42 -4.06 11.48
C ARG A 158 9.25 -2.77 11.41
N ARG A 159 8.98 -1.79 12.27
CA ARG A 159 9.77 -0.54 12.33
C ARG A 159 11.24 -0.81 12.64
N ASP A 160 11.53 -1.72 13.57
CA ASP A 160 12.89 -2.14 13.89
C ASP A 160 13.57 -2.82 12.67
N LEU A 161 12.85 -3.66 11.91
CA LEU A 161 13.35 -4.27 10.67
C LEU A 161 13.69 -3.23 9.60
N GLU A 162 12.79 -2.27 9.37
CA GLU A 162 13.00 -1.19 8.41
C GLU A 162 14.23 -0.36 8.79
N GLN A 163 14.35 0.01 10.07
CA GLN A 163 15.51 0.73 10.59
C GLN A 163 16.82 -0.07 10.45
N ALA A 164 16.78 -1.38 10.73
CA ALA A 164 17.95 -2.24 10.61
C ALA A 164 18.37 -2.49 9.14
N GLN A 165 17.46 -2.34 8.17
CA GLN A 165 17.72 -2.45 6.74
C GLN A 165 18.25 -1.16 6.11
N ILE A 166 18.22 -0.02 6.82
CA ILE A 166 18.78 1.25 6.32
C ILE A 166 20.26 1.08 5.92
N LEU A 167 21.06 0.29 6.66
CA LEU A 167 22.46 0.01 6.31
C LEU A 167 22.65 -0.75 4.98
N GLN A 168 21.80 -1.74 4.67
CA GLN A 168 21.91 -2.52 3.43
C GLN A 168 21.66 -1.66 2.18
N ARG A 169 20.83 -0.61 2.30
CA ARG A 169 20.62 0.37 1.24
C ARG A 169 21.69 1.47 1.20
N VAL A 170 22.19 1.89 2.36
CA VAL A 170 23.20 2.96 2.44
C VAL A 170 24.57 2.52 1.91
N THR A 171 24.94 1.25 2.01
CA THR A 171 26.20 0.75 1.43
C THR A 171 26.19 0.60 -0.10
N ALA A 172 25.04 0.79 -0.77
CA ALA A 172 24.88 0.65 -2.21
C ALA A 172 24.71 1.99 -2.97
N SER A 173 24.63 3.13 -2.27
CA SER A 173 24.53 4.44 -2.92
C SER A 173 25.92 5.10 -3.02
N TRP A 174 26.63 4.82 -4.11
CA TRP A 174 27.86 5.55 -4.49
C TRP A 174 27.57 6.74 -5.41
N GLU A 175 26.31 7.18 -5.51
CA GLU A 175 25.92 8.43 -6.19
C GLU A 175 25.39 9.44 -5.17
N ALA A 176 26.27 9.90 -4.28
CA ALA A 176 26.05 11.20 -3.65
C ALA A 176 26.67 12.27 -4.55
N PRO A 177 25.90 13.24 -5.09
CA PRO A 177 26.49 14.32 -5.88
C PRO A 177 27.46 15.11 -4.99
N ALA A 178 28.68 15.30 -5.51
CA ALA A 178 29.83 15.89 -4.83
C ALA A 178 29.71 17.40 -4.53
N SER A 179 28.50 17.92 -4.28
CA SER A 179 28.24 19.36 -4.08
C SER A 179 27.49 19.71 -2.77
N ALA A 180 27.50 18.83 -1.76
CA ALA A 180 27.06 19.20 -0.41
C ALA A 180 28.26 19.47 0.51
N SER A 181 28.67 20.74 0.52
CA SER A 181 29.72 21.31 1.36
C SER A 181 29.56 21.00 2.87
N ARG A 182 30.56 20.30 3.43
CA ARG A 182 31.21 20.55 4.74
C ARG A 182 30.40 20.49 6.07
N ARG A 183 29.31 19.73 6.16
CA ARG A 183 28.66 19.38 7.46
C ARG A 183 28.12 17.94 7.56
N GLY A 184 28.69 17.00 6.80
CA GLY A 184 28.02 15.71 6.51
C GLY A 184 28.61 14.44 7.12
N GLY A 185 29.61 14.49 8.00
CA GLY A 185 30.17 13.28 8.63
C GLY A 185 29.23 12.65 9.68
N ASP A 186 28.58 13.50 10.46
CA ASP A 186 27.76 13.11 11.62
C ASP A 186 26.45 12.41 11.21
N ALA A 187 25.81 12.87 10.13
CA ALA A 187 24.57 12.26 9.63
C ALA A 187 24.75 10.79 9.20
N GLY A 188 25.91 10.45 8.62
CA GLY A 188 26.24 9.05 8.27
C GLY A 188 26.44 8.19 9.51
N VAL A 189 27.15 8.70 10.52
CA VAL A 189 27.39 8.01 11.80
C VAL A 189 26.07 7.77 12.54
N VAL A 190 25.22 8.79 12.69
CA VAL A 190 23.91 8.68 13.36
C VAL A 190 23.01 7.64 12.67
N VAL A 191 22.99 7.59 11.34
CA VAL A 191 22.24 6.58 10.58
C VAL A 191 22.77 5.17 10.84
N THR A 192 24.10 4.99 10.92
CA THR A 192 24.69 3.69 11.26
C THR A 192 24.37 3.26 12.69
N GLU A 193 24.42 4.16 13.67
CA GLU A 193 24.10 3.87 15.07
C GLU A 193 22.64 3.45 15.26
N ILE A 194 21.70 4.17 14.63
CA ILE A 194 20.26 3.84 14.65
C ILE A 194 20.04 2.43 14.09
N ALA A 195 20.66 2.10 12.96
CA ALA A 195 20.52 0.79 12.34
C ALA A 195 21.16 -0.34 13.17
N MET A 196 22.31 -0.08 13.81
CA MET A 196 22.95 -1.03 14.72
C MET A 196 22.12 -1.27 15.98
N ASP A 197 21.53 -0.24 16.57
CA ASP A 197 20.66 -0.39 17.73
C ASP A 197 19.36 -1.14 17.38
N ALA A 198 18.77 -0.83 16.22
CA ALA A 198 17.64 -1.58 15.69
C ALA A 198 17.98 -3.07 15.48
N ARG A 199 19.16 -3.40 14.95
CA ARG A 199 19.63 -4.78 14.83
C ARG A 199 19.69 -5.48 16.19
N LYS A 200 20.30 -4.83 17.20
CA LYS A 200 20.36 -5.38 18.57
C LYS A 200 18.98 -5.62 19.16
N ARG A 201 18.00 -4.74 18.91
CA ARG A 201 16.61 -4.95 19.35
C ARG A 201 15.96 -6.14 18.65
N LEU A 202 16.16 -6.30 17.35
CA LEU A 202 15.66 -7.45 16.59
C LEU A 202 16.28 -8.76 17.06
N ASP A 203 17.59 -8.79 17.29
CA ASP A 203 18.29 -10.00 17.72
C ASP A 203 17.72 -10.46 19.07
N ARG A 204 17.57 -9.54 20.04
CA ARG A 204 16.92 -9.84 21.34
C ARG A 204 15.48 -10.28 21.20
N ALA A 205 14.71 -9.66 20.31
CA ALA A 205 13.32 -10.06 20.07
C ALA A 205 13.25 -11.49 19.49
N CYS A 206 14.13 -11.81 18.54
CA CYS A 206 14.25 -13.14 17.94
C CYS A 206 14.71 -14.20 18.94
N GLU A 207 15.62 -13.86 19.86
CA GLU A 207 16.04 -14.74 20.96
C GLU A 207 14.88 -15.07 21.90
N VAL A 208 14.08 -14.08 22.29
CA VAL A 208 12.93 -14.28 23.20
C VAL A 208 11.79 -15.04 22.53
N VAL A 209 11.50 -14.74 21.27
CA VAL A 209 10.43 -15.41 20.53
C VAL A 209 10.81 -16.86 20.21
N GLY A 210 12.08 -17.11 19.92
CA GLY A 210 12.66 -18.42 19.62
C GLY A 210 12.72 -18.72 18.12
N PRO A 211 13.66 -19.59 17.69
CA PRO A 211 13.99 -19.79 16.27
C PRO A 211 12.81 -20.24 15.40
N ASP A 212 11.90 -21.06 15.96
CA ASP A 212 10.73 -21.57 15.24
C ASP A 212 9.74 -20.46 14.84
N LEU A 213 9.60 -19.45 15.71
CA LEU A 213 8.62 -18.37 15.57
C LEU A 213 9.22 -17.09 14.98
N SER A 214 10.52 -16.87 15.16
CA SER A 214 11.23 -15.70 14.62
C SER A 214 11.15 -15.64 13.10
N GLY A 215 11.31 -16.79 12.43
CA GLY A 215 11.12 -16.86 10.98
C GLY A 215 9.72 -16.42 10.54
N LEU A 216 8.67 -16.83 11.28
CA LEU A 216 7.29 -16.44 10.97
C LEU A 216 7.08 -14.93 11.12
N LEU A 217 7.63 -14.32 12.17
CA LEU A 217 7.55 -12.87 12.37
C LEU A 217 8.29 -12.11 11.27
N LEU A 218 9.46 -12.58 10.84
CA LEU A 218 10.20 -11.98 9.72
C LEU A 218 9.41 -12.07 8.41
N ASP A 219 8.82 -13.23 8.12
CA ASP A 219 7.99 -13.45 6.94
C ASP A 219 6.75 -12.54 6.91
N VAL A 220 6.00 -12.49 8.01
CA VAL A 220 4.71 -11.78 8.04
C VAL A 220 4.87 -10.29 8.33
N CYS A 221 5.71 -9.91 9.29
CA CYS A 221 5.87 -8.50 9.70
C CYS A 221 6.91 -7.77 8.84
N GLY A 222 7.94 -8.47 8.37
CA GLY A 222 9.01 -7.90 7.56
C GLY A 222 8.74 -7.97 6.07
N TYR A 223 8.57 -9.19 5.55
CA TYR A 223 8.36 -9.43 4.12
C TYR A 223 6.90 -9.34 3.68
N LEU A 224 5.99 -9.04 4.62
CA LEU A 224 4.55 -8.90 4.38
C LEU A 224 3.92 -10.11 3.67
N LYS A 225 4.48 -11.31 3.89
CA LYS A 225 3.96 -12.55 3.30
C LYS A 225 2.59 -12.87 3.87
N GLY A 226 1.69 -13.34 3.01
CA GLY A 226 0.39 -13.87 3.42
C GLY A 226 0.54 -15.17 4.21
N LEU A 227 -0.34 -15.40 5.18
CA LEU A 227 -0.29 -16.60 6.02
C LEU A 227 -0.41 -17.90 5.21
N GLU A 228 -1.19 -17.93 4.14
CA GLU A 228 -1.32 -19.11 3.27
C GLU A 228 0.01 -19.48 2.58
N THR A 229 0.78 -18.49 2.16
CA THR A 229 2.11 -18.69 1.60
C THR A 229 3.05 -19.26 2.65
N VAL A 230 3.02 -18.69 3.86
CA VAL A 230 3.87 -19.17 4.97
C VAL A 230 3.50 -20.60 5.37
N GLU A 231 2.21 -20.93 5.43
CA GLU A 231 1.74 -22.29 5.71
C GLU A 231 2.24 -23.29 4.64
N SER A 232 2.17 -22.91 3.36
CA SER A 232 2.62 -23.73 2.25
C SER A 232 4.13 -23.94 2.25
N GLU A 233 4.92 -22.88 2.46
CA GLU A 233 6.39 -22.94 2.50
C GLU A 233 6.92 -23.78 3.68
N ARG A 234 6.20 -23.77 4.81
CA ARG A 234 6.58 -24.49 6.04
C ARG A 234 5.95 -25.87 6.17
N GLY A 235 5.12 -26.29 5.22
CA GLY A 235 4.40 -27.57 5.28
C GLY A 235 3.41 -27.66 6.46
N TRP A 236 2.88 -26.52 6.92
CA TRP A 236 1.91 -26.49 8.01
C TRP A 236 0.51 -26.89 7.52
N PRO A 237 -0.31 -27.49 8.40
CA PRO A 237 -1.72 -27.72 8.08
C PRO A 237 -2.42 -26.39 7.76
N ALA A 238 -3.36 -26.44 6.82
CA ALA A 238 -4.13 -25.26 6.42
C ALA A 238 -4.84 -24.65 7.64
N ARG A 239 -4.81 -23.32 7.74
CA ARG A 239 -5.41 -22.50 8.83
C ARG A 239 -4.67 -22.57 10.17
N SER A 240 -3.47 -23.14 10.24
CA SER A 240 -2.66 -23.17 11.47
C SER A 240 -1.86 -21.88 11.69
N GLY A 241 -1.46 -21.19 10.61
CA GLY A 241 -0.56 -20.05 10.66
C GLY A 241 -1.10 -18.89 11.49
N LYS A 242 -2.42 -18.67 11.44
CA LYS A 242 -3.09 -17.63 12.23
C LYS A 242 -2.89 -17.81 13.74
N VAL A 243 -3.06 -19.03 14.25
CA VAL A 243 -2.89 -19.33 15.68
C VAL A 243 -1.44 -19.19 16.10
N VAL A 244 -0.52 -19.73 15.29
CA VAL A 244 0.92 -19.66 15.56
C VAL A 244 1.41 -18.22 15.56
N LEU A 245 0.93 -17.39 14.63
CA LEU A 245 1.24 -15.96 14.57
C LEU A 245 0.78 -15.24 15.85
N LYS A 246 -0.43 -15.53 16.35
CA LYS A 246 -0.91 -14.94 17.61
C LYS A 246 -0.02 -15.30 18.80
N ILE A 247 0.47 -16.54 18.87
CA ILE A 247 1.42 -16.97 19.91
C ILE A 247 2.73 -16.20 19.79
N ALA A 248 3.27 -16.06 18.58
CA ALA A 248 4.50 -15.33 18.33
C ALA A 248 4.39 -13.85 18.72
N LEU A 249 3.29 -13.18 18.33
CA LEU A 249 3.01 -11.78 18.66
C LEU A 249 2.78 -11.58 20.17
N GLY A 250 2.18 -12.56 20.85
CA GLY A 250 2.03 -12.52 22.32
C GLY A 250 3.38 -12.54 23.04
N ARG A 251 4.31 -13.41 22.61
CA ARG A 251 5.69 -13.42 23.14
C ARG A 251 6.41 -12.12 22.87
N LEU A 252 6.23 -11.59 21.66
CA LEU A 252 6.84 -10.32 21.23
C LEU A 252 6.30 -9.12 22.03
N ALA A 253 5.00 -9.07 22.31
CA ALA A 253 4.39 -8.05 23.16
C ALA A 253 4.97 -8.10 24.58
N GLY A 254 5.12 -9.30 25.14
CA GLY A 254 5.81 -9.50 26.42
C GLY A 254 7.26 -9.01 26.40
N HIS A 255 8.02 -9.27 25.33
CA HIS A 255 9.38 -8.78 25.17
C HIS A 255 9.47 -7.25 25.15
N TYR A 256 8.58 -6.60 24.39
CA TYR A 256 8.58 -5.14 24.28
C TYR A 256 7.95 -4.43 25.47
N GLY A 257 7.37 -5.17 26.44
CA GLY A 257 6.63 -4.60 27.56
C GLY A 257 5.36 -3.87 27.12
N ILE A 258 4.77 -4.28 25.99
CA ILE A 258 3.53 -3.70 25.46
C ILE A 258 2.38 -4.52 26.02
N GLY A 259 1.47 -3.86 26.72
CA GLY A 259 0.25 -4.45 27.28
C GLY A 259 -0.90 -3.47 27.26
N ASP A 260 -2.11 -3.97 27.49
CA ASP A 260 -3.33 -3.15 27.49
C ASP A 260 -3.42 -2.21 28.71
N THR A 261 -2.61 -2.45 29.73
CA THR A 261 -2.48 -1.62 30.93
C THR A 261 -1.05 -1.13 31.10
N ALA A 262 -0.88 0.19 31.30
CA ALA A 262 0.41 0.76 31.62
C ALA A 262 0.79 0.36 33.07
N SER A 263 1.67 -0.63 33.21
CA SER A 263 2.31 -0.94 34.49
C SER A 263 3.65 -0.22 34.56
N GLY A 264 3.74 0.78 35.43
CA GLY A 264 5.03 1.37 35.81
C GLY A 264 5.89 0.35 36.57
N PRO A 265 7.21 0.60 36.71
CA PRO A 265 8.04 -0.26 37.53
C PRO A 265 7.45 -0.39 38.93
N ALA A 266 7.39 -1.61 39.47
CA ALA A 266 6.88 -1.88 40.82
C ALA A 266 7.61 -1.07 41.92
N ARG A 267 8.79 -0.51 41.59
CA ARG A 267 9.60 0.40 42.39
C ARG A 267 9.51 1.87 41.93
N ALA A 268 8.38 2.32 41.41
CA ALA A 268 8.17 3.76 41.23
C ALA A 268 8.24 4.43 42.63
N LYS A 269 9.40 5.03 42.92
CA LYS A 269 9.67 5.74 44.18
C LYS A 269 8.86 7.05 44.17
N GLY A 270 7.57 6.96 44.47
CA GLY A 270 6.68 8.11 44.62
C GLY A 270 6.36 8.83 43.30
N LEU A 271 5.40 9.76 43.38
CA LEU A 271 5.20 10.75 42.32
C LEU A 271 6.51 11.53 42.15
N LEU A 272 7.08 11.51 40.95
CA LEU A 272 8.15 12.42 40.59
C LEU A 272 7.56 13.83 40.48
N HIS A 273 7.72 14.60 41.55
CA HIS A 273 7.39 16.02 41.56
C HIS A 273 8.35 16.76 40.63
N TRP A 274 7.81 17.33 39.55
CA TRP A 274 8.54 18.27 38.71
C TRP A 274 8.37 19.67 39.28
N GLY A 275 9.26 20.04 40.18
CA GLY A 275 9.34 21.36 40.79
C GLY A 275 10.35 21.36 41.94
N ALA A 276 10.81 22.54 42.35
CA ALA A 276 11.61 22.69 43.56
C ALA A 276 10.76 22.36 44.82
N GLU A 277 11.41 22.06 45.95
CA GLU A 277 10.76 21.67 47.21
C GLU A 277 9.66 22.65 47.68
N ASP A 278 9.71 23.89 47.19
CA ASP A 278 8.86 25.03 47.51
C ASP A 278 7.88 25.41 46.38
N TYR A 279 7.79 24.64 45.28
CA TYR A 279 6.89 24.96 44.18
C TYR A 279 5.41 24.87 44.60
N ARG A 280 4.75 26.02 44.72
CA ARG A 280 3.29 26.13 44.83
C ARG A 280 2.70 26.74 43.56
N PRO A 281 1.85 26.02 42.82
CA PRO A 281 1.06 26.64 41.75
C PRO A 281 0.07 27.63 42.38
N SER A 282 0.19 28.90 42.04
CA SER A 282 -0.85 29.90 42.30
C SER A 282 -1.99 29.68 41.31
N LEU A 283 -3.20 29.45 41.83
CA LEU A 283 -4.45 29.40 41.06
C LEU A 283 -4.82 30.77 40.49
#